data_AF-A0A0G1UGQ9-F1
#
_entry.id   AF-A0A0G1UGQ9-F1
#
_cell.length_a   1.000
_cell.length_b   1.000
_cell.length_c   1.000
_cell.angle_alpha   90.00
_cell.angle_beta   90.00
_cell.angle_gamma   90.00
#
_symmetry.space_group_name_H-M   'P 1'
#
loop_
_entity.id
_entity.type
_entity.pdbx_description
1 polymer ?
#
loop_
_entity_poly.entity_id
_entity_poly.type
_entity_poly.pdbx_seq_one_letter_code
_entity_poly.pdbx_strand_id
1 'polypeptide(L)'
;MGTVLITSLLGLQLLLAAPFISQATSSPAPRRQLVKEEIQVRNEERRATITARLTEIRRERIRNYFNRLVGRLEAAIARLEKLITRIESRIAKIEELDEEIDTAPITEQVNAAKSKLAEAEAELQEVKDVIETLLAADNPQEVFETVREKIMNIKDSLIEVHRILVHVIGDLKGLRVGPTASPGTSPLP
;
A
#
# COMPACT_ATOMS: atom_id res chain seq x y z
N MET A 1 -27.05 -112.75 35.48
CA MET A 1 -28.40 -113.10 35.97
C MET A 1 -28.89 -111.92 36.80
N GLY A 2 -29.83 -111.13 36.28
CA GLY A 2 -30.36 -109.96 36.99
C GLY A 2 -30.79 -108.81 36.09
N THR A 3 -31.75 -109.08 35.21
CA THR A 3 -32.52 -108.09 34.43
C THR A 3 -33.67 -107.52 35.28
N VAL A 4 -33.83 -106.20 35.37
CA VAL A 4 -35.10 -105.49 35.70
C VAL A 4 -34.99 -104.07 35.06
N LEU A 5 -35.61 -103.84 33.89
CA LEU A 5 -36.94 -103.23 33.65
C LEU A 5 -36.98 -101.70 33.90
N ILE A 6 -36.94 -100.87 32.84
CA ILE A 6 -38.08 -100.24 32.11
C ILE A 6 -38.86 -99.22 32.97
N THR A 7 -38.86 -97.93 32.59
CA THR A 7 -40.08 -97.14 32.24
C THR A 7 -39.82 -95.62 32.12
N SER A 8 -40.38 -95.04 31.05
CA SER A 8 -40.90 -93.66 30.94
C SER A 8 -39.86 -92.53 30.76
N LEU A 9 -40.10 -91.45 30.00
CA LEU A 9 -41.25 -91.02 29.22
C LEU A 9 -40.74 -89.94 28.25
N LEU A 10 -41.42 -89.82 27.11
CA LEU A 10 -41.26 -88.80 26.08
C LEU A 10 -41.05 -87.38 26.64
N GLY A 11 -40.14 -86.64 26.00
CA GLY A 11 -39.99 -85.20 26.15
C GLY A 11 -39.43 -84.54 24.87
N LEU A 12 -39.97 -84.94 23.72
CA LEU A 12 -39.76 -84.26 22.44
C LEU A 12 -40.53 -82.93 22.48
N GLN A 13 -39.87 -81.83 22.82
CA GLN A 13 -40.39 -80.49 22.50
C GLN A 13 -39.65 -79.88 21.31
N LEU A 14 -40.41 -79.90 20.23
CA LEU A 14 -40.27 -79.29 18.93
C LEU A 14 -40.27 -77.76 19.04
N LEU A 15 -39.23 -77.13 18.50
CA LEU A 15 -39.30 -75.99 17.59
C LEU A 15 -40.19 -74.78 17.97
N LEU A 16 -39.56 -73.74 18.52
CA LEU A 16 -39.92 -72.36 18.21
C LEU A 16 -38.62 -71.60 17.89
N ALA A 17 -38.04 -71.92 16.72
CA ALA A 17 -37.10 -71.04 16.06
C ALA A 17 -37.87 -69.78 15.64
N ALA A 18 -37.87 -68.76 16.49
CA ALA A 18 -38.30 -67.44 16.05
C ALA A 18 -37.39 -67.03 14.88
N PRO A 19 -37.92 -66.65 13.71
CA PRO A 19 -37.09 -65.98 12.73
C PRO A 19 -36.65 -64.68 13.39
N PHE A 20 -35.37 -64.60 13.75
CA PHE A 20 -34.73 -63.32 13.96
C PHE A 20 -34.83 -62.62 12.61
N ILE A 21 -35.86 -61.79 12.45
CA ILE A 21 -35.98 -60.85 11.35
C ILE A 21 -34.80 -59.90 11.55
N SER A 22 -33.66 -60.28 10.97
CA SER A 22 -32.60 -59.35 10.67
C SER A 22 -33.23 -58.38 9.67
N GLN A 23 -33.84 -57.30 10.19
CA GLN A 23 -33.98 -56.12 9.37
C GLN A 23 -32.55 -55.74 9.01
N ALA A 24 -32.14 -56.15 7.81
CA ALA A 24 -31.09 -55.48 7.09
C ALA A 24 -31.53 -54.01 7.06
N THR A 25 -31.05 -53.23 8.03
CA THR A 25 -30.99 -51.79 7.86
C THR A 25 -30.09 -51.62 6.65
N SER A 26 -30.69 -51.32 5.50
CA SER A 26 -29.95 -50.91 4.33
C SER A 26 -29.12 -49.70 4.78
N SER A 27 -27.83 -49.95 4.98
CA SER A 27 -26.89 -48.96 5.49
C SER A 27 -27.00 -47.71 4.62
N PRO A 28 -27.26 -46.51 5.19
CA PRO A 28 -27.43 -45.28 4.43
C PRO A 28 -26.06 -44.70 4.01
N ALA A 29 -25.16 -45.57 3.53
CA ALA A 29 -23.84 -45.23 3.03
C ALA A 29 -23.87 -44.21 1.87
N PRO A 30 -24.75 -44.31 0.83
CA PRO A 30 -24.74 -43.35 -0.27
C PRO A 30 -25.22 -41.96 0.16
N ARG A 31 -26.23 -41.88 1.04
CA ARG A 31 -26.77 -40.59 1.51
C ARG A 31 -25.76 -39.80 2.35
N ARG A 32 -24.92 -40.49 3.12
CA ARG A 32 -23.84 -39.86 3.91
C ARG A 32 -22.68 -39.37 3.04
N GLN A 33 -22.40 -40.02 1.91
CA GLN A 33 -21.36 -39.58 0.96
C GLN A 33 -21.81 -38.32 0.21
N LEU A 34 -23.04 -38.31 -0.31
CA LEU A 34 -23.63 -37.14 -0.99
C LEU A 34 -23.68 -35.90 -0.09
N VAL A 35 -24.10 -36.04 1.17
CA VAL A 35 -24.13 -34.92 2.12
C VAL A 35 -22.71 -34.41 2.44
N LYS A 36 -21.70 -35.28 2.48
CA LYS A 36 -20.30 -34.87 2.70
C LYS A 36 -19.76 -34.10 1.48
N GLU A 37 -20.04 -34.58 0.28
CA GLU A 37 -19.65 -33.91 -0.97
C GLU A 37 -20.33 -32.55 -1.10
N GLU A 38 -21.64 -32.44 -0.84
CA GLU A 38 -22.35 -31.15 -0.83
C GLU A 38 -21.79 -30.16 0.20
N ILE A 39 -21.40 -30.64 1.39
CA ILE A 39 -20.79 -29.79 2.43
C ILE A 39 -19.38 -29.34 2.00
N GLN A 40 -18.60 -30.22 1.36
CA GLN A 40 -17.26 -29.88 0.85
C GLN A 40 -17.34 -28.82 -0.25
N VAL A 41 -18.19 -29.03 -1.27
CA VAL A 41 -18.42 -28.06 -2.36
C VAL A 41 -18.86 -26.72 -1.80
N ARG A 42 -19.86 -26.71 -0.89
CA ARG A 42 -20.32 -25.46 -0.25
C ARG A 42 -19.24 -24.77 0.57
N ASN A 43 -18.35 -25.52 1.22
CA ASN A 43 -17.24 -24.96 1.97
C ASN A 43 -16.16 -24.39 1.05
N GLU A 44 -15.88 -25.02 -0.08
CA GLU A 44 -14.95 -24.55 -1.10
C GLU A 44 -15.47 -23.26 -1.76
N GLU A 45 -16.74 -23.20 -2.14
CA GLU A 45 -17.39 -22.00 -2.66
C GLU A 45 -17.37 -20.85 -1.64
N ARG A 46 -17.64 -21.13 -0.36
CA ARG A 46 -17.54 -20.13 0.72
C ARG A 46 -16.10 -19.64 0.91
N ARG A 47 -15.11 -20.53 0.85
CA ARG A 47 -13.69 -20.14 0.94
C ARG A 47 -13.28 -19.30 -0.26
N ALA A 48 -13.66 -19.69 -1.47
CA ALA A 48 -13.37 -18.94 -2.70
C ALA A 48 -14.00 -17.54 -2.65
N THR A 49 -15.26 -17.42 -2.24
CA THR A 49 -15.94 -16.12 -2.15
C THR A 49 -15.35 -15.22 -1.05
N ILE A 50 -14.99 -15.78 0.10
CA ILE A 50 -14.34 -15.03 1.19
C ILE A 50 -12.95 -14.56 0.77
N THR A 51 -12.13 -15.44 0.18
CA THR A 51 -10.77 -15.09 -0.28
C THR A 51 -10.83 -14.01 -1.35
N ALA A 52 -11.74 -14.11 -2.33
CA ALA A 52 -11.95 -13.09 -3.35
C ALA A 52 -12.34 -11.72 -2.75
N ARG A 53 -13.27 -11.71 -1.78
CA ARG A 53 -13.65 -10.47 -1.06
C ARG A 53 -12.48 -9.87 -0.29
N LEU A 54 -11.70 -10.71 0.39
CA LEU A 54 -10.52 -10.24 1.15
C LEU A 54 -9.43 -9.69 0.23
N THR A 55 -9.20 -10.30 -0.93
CA THR A 55 -8.25 -9.78 -1.92
C THR A 55 -8.70 -8.43 -2.46
N GLU A 56 -9.99 -8.25 -2.72
CA GLU A 56 -10.51 -6.98 -3.23
C GLU A 56 -10.39 -5.85 -2.20
N ILE A 57 -10.80 -6.11 -0.96
CA ILE A 57 -10.66 -5.14 0.15
C ILE A 57 -9.19 -4.77 0.34
N ARG A 58 -8.27 -5.72 0.20
CA ARG A 58 -6.82 -5.47 0.29
C ARG A 58 -6.35 -4.55 -0.83
N ARG A 59 -6.72 -4.84 -2.08
CA ARG A 59 -6.38 -3.99 -3.25
C ARG A 59 -6.90 -2.58 -3.09
N GLU A 60 -8.16 -2.43 -2.66
CA GLU A 60 -8.78 -1.13 -2.45
C GLU A 60 -8.06 -0.32 -1.36
N ARG A 61 -7.69 -0.96 -0.23
CA ARG A 61 -6.90 -0.30 0.83
C ARG A 61 -5.54 0.17 0.32
N ILE A 62 -4.86 -0.66 -0.47
CA ILE A 62 -3.55 -0.32 -1.05
C ILE A 62 -3.69 0.85 -2.03
N ARG A 63 -4.65 0.79 -2.96
CA ARG A 63 -4.98 1.88 -3.89
C ARG A 63 -5.24 3.19 -3.16
N ASN A 64 -6.12 3.16 -2.15
CA ASN A 64 -6.47 4.33 -1.37
C ASN A 64 -5.27 4.90 -0.60
N TYR A 65 -4.40 4.04 -0.07
CA TYR A 65 -3.17 4.48 0.60
C TYR A 65 -2.24 5.20 -0.37
N PHE A 66 -1.98 4.61 -1.54
CA PHE A 66 -1.08 5.20 -2.54
C PHE A 66 -1.65 6.47 -3.14
N ASN A 67 -2.95 6.54 -3.46
CA ASN A 67 -3.58 7.76 -3.97
C ASN A 67 -3.41 8.95 -3.02
N ARG A 68 -3.56 8.71 -1.71
CA ARG A 68 -3.31 9.74 -0.69
C ARG A 68 -1.85 10.18 -0.65
N LEU A 69 -0.93 9.24 -0.83
CA LEU A 69 0.51 9.51 -0.79
C LEU A 69 0.96 10.29 -2.02
N VAL A 70 0.56 9.85 -3.22
CA VAL A 70 0.76 10.54 -4.48
C VAL A 70 0.20 11.96 -4.41
N GLY A 71 -1.05 12.12 -4.00
CA GLY A 71 -1.66 13.45 -3.89
C GLY A 71 -0.92 14.40 -2.92
N ARG A 72 -0.28 13.88 -1.87
CA ARG A 72 0.56 14.70 -0.97
C ARG A 72 1.86 15.14 -1.64
N LEU A 73 2.46 14.28 -2.46
CA LEU A 73 3.68 14.59 -3.21
C LEU A 73 3.40 15.59 -4.33
N GLU A 74 2.33 15.39 -5.11
CA GLU A 74 1.87 16.35 -6.12
C GLU A 74 1.60 17.73 -5.51
N ALA A 75 0.92 17.76 -4.36
CA ALA A 75 0.68 19.02 -3.66
C ALA A 75 1.99 19.66 -3.15
N ALA A 76 3.00 18.87 -2.81
CA ALA A 76 4.31 19.40 -2.42
C ALA A 76 5.07 19.99 -3.62
N ILE A 77 5.07 19.27 -4.75
CA ILE A 77 5.61 19.73 -6.02
C ILE A 77 4.99 21.08 -6.41
N ALA A 78 3.66 21.16 -6.48
CA ALA A 78 2.94 22.40 -6.83
C ALA A 78 3.27 23.58 -5.89
N ARG A 79 3.52 23.32 -4.60
CA ARG A 79 3.95 24.37 -3.66
C ARG A 79 5.37 24.85 -3.95
N LEU A 80 6.27 23.96 -4.34
CA LEU A 80 7.65 24.29 -4.69
C LEU A 80 7.73 25.03 -6.03
N GLU A 81 6.98 24.63 -7.04
CA GLU A 81 6.84 25.36 -8.31
C GLU A 81 6.38 26.80 -8.06
N LYS A 82 5.31 26.97 -7.28
CA LYS A 82 4.82 28.31 -6.90
C LYS A 82 5.86 29.12 -6.13
N LEU A 83 6.71 28.47 -5.34
CA LEU A 83 7.80 29.16 -4.66
C LEU A 83 8.88 29.62 -5.64
N ILE A 84 9.27 28.76 -6.59
CA ILE A 84 10.20 29.08 -7.68
C ILE A 84 9.69 30.28 -8.47
N THR A 85 8.44 30.28 -8.94
CA THR A 85 7.88 31.41 -9.72
C THR A 85 7.94 32.73 -8.95
N ARG A 86 7.69 32.70 -7.63
CA ARG A 86 7.80 33.91 -6.78
C ARG A 86 9.25 34.38 -6.63
N ILE A 87 10.20 33.47 -6.55
CA ILE A 87 11.63 33.76 -6.48
C ILE A 87 12.09 34.37 -7.80
N GLU A 88 11.77 33.75 -8.94
CA GLU A 88 12.07 34.27 -10.29
C GLU A 88 11.49 35.67 -10.49
N SER A 89 10.22 35.89 -10.11
CA SER A 89 9.61 37.22 -10.16
C SER A 89 10.33 38.25 -9.29
N ARG A 90 10.94 37.83 -8.19
CA ARG A 90 11.70 38.72 -7.31
C ARG A 90 13.09 39.01 -7.86
N ILE A 91 13.75 38.04 -8.49
CA ILE A 91 15.02 38.22 -9.20
C ILE A 91 14.83 39.26 -10.32
N ALA A 92 13.82 39.08 -11.18
CA ALA A 92 13.53 40.01 -12.26
C ALA A 92 13.30 41.46 -11.77
N LYS A 93 12.63 41.62 -10.62
CA LYS A 93 12.44 42.94 -10.01
C LYS A 93 13.71 43.56 -9.45
N ILE A 94 14.66 42.75 -9.00
CA ILE A 94 15.96 43.26 -8.52
C ILE A 94 16.78 43.73 -9.71
N GLU A 95 16.83 42.94 -10.77
CA GLU A 95 17.52 43.26 -12.02
C GLU A 95 16.95 44.54 -12.67
N GLU A 96 15.63 44.75 -12.62
CA GLU A 96 14.99 45.97 -13.12
C GLU A 96 15.30 47.22 -12.26
N LEU A 97 15.52 47.04 -10.96
CA LEU A 97 15.80 48.14 -10.04
C LEU A 97 17.27 48.59 -10.07
N ASP A 98 18.19 47.64 -10.25
CA ASP A 98 19.63 47.89 -10.24
C ASP A 98 20.36 46.82 -11.07
N GLU A 99 20.77 47.20 -12.29
CA GLU A 99 21.46 46.33 -13.23
C GLU A 99 22.89 45.95 -12.77
N GLU A 100 23.45 46.63 -11.75
CA GLU A 100 24.78 46.32 -11.22
C GLU A 100 24.76 45.17 -10.19
N ILE A 101 23.59 44.76 -9.71
CA ILE A 101 23.45 43.63 -8.78
C ILE A 101 23.59 42.31 -9.53
N ASP A 102 24.66 41.57 -9.22
CA ASP A 102 24.84 40.22 -9.77
C ASP A 102 23.86 39.21 -9.15
N THR A 103 22.87 38.81 -9.95
CA THR A 103 21.87 37.78 -9.63
C THR A 103 22.22 36.40 -10.20
N ALA A 104 23.29 36.28 -11.00
CA ALA A 104 23.68 35.04 -11.64
C ALA A 104 23.83 33.84 -10.68
N PRO A 105 24.49 33.95 -9.50
CA PRO A 105 24.62 32.81 -8.60
C PRO A 105 23.28 32.35 -8.01
N ILE A 106 22.34 33.28 -7.82
CA ILE A 106 21.00 32.96 -7.33
C ILE A 106 20.20 32.24 -8.42
N THR A 107 20.27 32.74 -9.65
CA THR A 107 19.60 32.14 -10.82
C THR A 107 20.11 30.71 -11.06
N GLU A 108 21.41 30.44 -10.88
CA GLU A 108 21.97 29.10 -10.97
C GLU A 108 21.37 28.15 -9.92
N GLN A 109 21.27 28.58 -8.65
CA GLN A 109 20.64 27.77 -7.59
C GLN A 109 19.15 27.50 -7.88
N VAL A 110 18.42 28.48 -8.42
CA VAL A 110 17.02 28.30 -8.83
C VAL A 110 16.92 27.26 -9.95
N ASN A 111 17.80 27.31 -10.94
CA ASN A 111 17.83 26.32 -12.02
C ASN A 111 18.16 24.91 -11.51
N ALA A 112 19.09 24.79 -10.56
CA ALA A 112 19.38 23.51 -9.90
C ALA A 112 18.15 22.96 -9.15
N ALA A 113 17.41 23.83 -8.44
CA ALA A 113 16.16 23.44 -7.78
C ALA A 113 15.08 23.00 -8.79
N LYS A 114 14.97 23.66 -9.94
CA LYS A 114 14.04 23.28 -11.02
C LYS A 114 14.37 21.91 -11.62
N SER A 115 15.65 21.64 -11.90
CA SER A 115 16.07 20.33 -12.42
C SER A 115 15.70 19.20 -11.47
N LYS A 116 16.07 19.33 -10.18
CA LYS A 116 15.72 18.33 -9.15
C LYS A 116 14.21 18.16 -8.98
N LEU A 117 13.43 19.23 -9.11
CA LEU A 117 11.97 19.16 -9.03
C LEU A 117 11.38 18.39 -10.22
N ALA A 118 11.88 18.63 -11.42
CA ALA A 118 11.46 17.92 -12.63
C ALA A 118 11.83 16.42 -12.57
N GLU A 119 13.00 16.08 -12.02
CA GLU A 119 13.39 14.69 -11.75
C GLU A 119 12.42 14.02 -10.77
N ALA A 120 12.06 14.70 -9.67
CA ALA A 120 11.10 14.19 -8.70
C ALA A 120 9.68 14.02 -9.28
N GLU A 121 9.27 14.90 -10.21
CA GLU A 121 8.01 14.75 -10.96
C GLU A 121 8.02 13.52 -11.86
N ALA A 122 9.11 13.31 -12.60
CA ALA A 122 9.27 12.15 -13.46
C ALA A 122 9.24 10.84 -12.66
N GLU A 123 9.97 10.77 -11.54
CA GLU A 123 9.94 9.61 -10.64
C GLU A 123 8.53 9.36 -10.07
N LEU A 124 7.80 10.43 -9.73
CA LEU A 124 6.43 10.30 -9.24
C LEU A 124 5.50 9.75 -10.33
N GLN A 125 5.71 10.12 -11.59
CA GLN A 125 4.95 9.57 -12.71
C GLN A 125 5.23 8.08 -12.89
N GLU A 126 6.50 7.66 -12.84
CA GLU A 126 6.86 6.23 -12.86
C GLU A 126 6.20 5.45 -11.73
N VAL A 127 6.18 6.01 -10.52
CA VAL A 127 5.53 5.38 -9.36
C VAL A 127 4.05 5.14 -9.62
N LYS A 128 3.33 6.09 -10.23
CA LYS A 128 1.91 5.93 -10.58
C LYS A 128 1.71 4.75 -11.54
N ASP A 129 2.55 4.64 -12.56
CA ASP A 129 2.45 3.58 -13.57
C ASP A 129 2.73 2.20 -12.96
N VAL A 130 3.70 2.11 -12.03
CA VAL A 130 4.02 0.87 -11.30
C VAL A 130 2.90 0.47 -10.33
N ILE A 131 2.22 1.41 -9.67
CA ILE A 131 1.13 1.11 -8.74
C ILE A 131 -0.03 0.40 -9.46
N GLU A 132 -0.40 0.83 -10.66
CA GLU A 132 -1.46 0.16 -11.44
C GLU A 132 -1.06 -1.29 -11.78
N THR A 133 0.21 -1.52 -12.08
CA THR A 133 0.75 -2.88 -12.30
C THR A 133 0.74 -3.72 -11.02
N LEU A 134 1.06 -3.12 -9.87
CA LEU A 134 1.05 -3.78 -8.56
C LEU A 134 -0.36 -4.24 -8.15
N LEU A 135 -1.39 -3.44 -8.45
CA LEU A 135 -2.78 -3.76 -8.13
C LEU A 135 -3.31 -4.96 -8.94
N ALA A 136 -2.72 -5.22 -10.11
CA ALA A 136 -3.06 -6.35 -10.97
C ALA A 136 -2.26 -7.64 -10.66
N ALA A 137 -1.17 -7.56 -9.88
CA ALA A 137 -0.28 -8.69 -9.63
C ALA A 137 -0.81 -9.69 -8.59
N ASP A 138 -0.51 -10.98 -8.79
CA ASP A 138 -0.87 -12.06 -7.85
C ASP A 138 0.02 -12.09 -6.60
N ASN A 139 1.27 -11.60 -6.69
CA ASN A 139 2.20 -11.48 -5.57
C ASN A 139 2.74 -10.04 -5.42
N PRO A 140 2.06 -9.16 -4.69
CA PRO A 140 2.35 -7.72 -4.67
C PRO A 140 3.50 -7.31 -3.74
N GLN A 141 4.14 -8.23 -2.99
CA GLN A 141 5.10 -7.86 -1.94
C GLN A 141 6.41 -7.24 -2.46
N GLU A 142 7.05 -7.85 -3.46
CA GLU A 142 8.34 -7.36 -3.99
C GLU A 142 8.18 -6.00 -4.70
N VAL A 143 7.10 -5.85 -5.45
CA VAL A 143 6.77 -4.58 -6.13
C VAL A 143 6.47 -3.48 -5.10
N PHE A 144 5.89 -3.83 -3.94
CA PHE A 144 5.57 -2.87 -2.89
C PHE A 144 6.82 -2.24 -2.26
N GLU A 145 7.86 -3.04 -2.02
CA GLU A 145 9.13 -2.52 -1.48
C GLU A 145 9.78 -1.53 -2.44
N THR A 146 9.80 -1.87 -3.73
CA THR A 146 10.32 -0.99 -4.79
C THR A 146 9.56 0.34 -4.86
N VAL A 147 8.22 0.29 -4.82
CA VAL A 147 7.39 1.51 -4.82
C VAL A 147 7.65 2.36 -3.58
N ARG A 148 7.79 1.73 -2.41
CA ARG A 148 8.07 2.43 -1.17
C ARG A 148 9.42 3.16 -1.22
N GLU A 149 10.46 2.49 -1.73
CA GLU A 149 11.78 3.08 -1.90
C GLU A 149 11.74 4.30 -2.82
N LYS A 150 11.13 4.17 -4.00
CA LYS A 150 10.94 5.29 -4.94
C LYS A 150 10.25 6.48 -4.27
N ILE A 151 9.18 6.24 -3.49
CA ILE A 151 8.49 7.31 -2.78
C ILE A 151 9.36 7.98 -1.71
N MET A 152 10.22 7.23 -1.02
CA MET A 152 11.18 7.80 -0.07
C MET A 152 12.20 8.69 -0.78
N ASN A 153 12.71 8.25 -1.92
CA ASN A 153 13.66 9.03 -2.73
C ASN A 153 13.02 10.33 -3.23
N ILE A 154 11.81 10.27 -3.78
CA ILE A 154 11.05 11.48 -4.18
C ILE A 154 10.91 12.43 -2.99
N LYS A 155 10.51 11.92 -1.82
CA LYS A 155 10.36 12.74 -0.61
C LYS A 155 11.67 13.45 -0.23
N ASP A 156 12.79 12.75 -0.28
CA ASP A 156 14.10 13.31 0.05
C ASP A 156 14.56 14.34 -0.99
N SER A 157 14.31 14.10 -2.28
CA SER A 157 14.53 15.08 -3.36
C SER A 157 13.72 16.35 -3.14
N LEU A 158 12.42 16.24 -2.78
CA LEU A 158 11.59 17.41 -2.49
C LEU A 158 12.06 18.20 -1.27
N ILE A 159 12.60 17.52 -0.25
CA ILE A 159 13.21 18.19 0.92
C ILE A 159 14.46 18.96 0.48
N GLU A 160 15.28 18.38 -0.39
CA GLU A 160 16.47 19.04 -0.90
C GLU A 160 16.13 20.26 -1.75
N VAL A 161 15.16 20.15 -2.67
CA VAL A 161 14.63 21.30 -3.43
C VAL A 161 14.17 22.39 -2.47
N HIS A 162 13.41 22.05 -1.43
CA HIS A 162 12.97 23.03 -0.43
C HIS A 162 14.15 23.73 0.26
N ARG A 163 15.19 22.99 0.65
CA ARG A 163 16.39 23.55 1.29
C ARG A 163 17.11 24.53 0.37
N ILE A 164 17.30 24.18 -0.90
CA ILE A 164 17.91 25.08 -1.89
C ILE A 164 17.08 26.36 -2.01
N LEU A 165 15.77 26.25 -2.15
CA LEU A 165 14.90 27.43 -2.28
C LEU A 165 14.89 28.31 -1.02
N VAL A 166 14.98 27.74 0.18
CA VAL A 166 15.11 28.51 1.42
C VAL A 166 16.44 29.26 1.47
N HIS A 167 17.52 28.64 1.00
CA HIS A 167 18.83 29.30 0.89
C HIS A 167 18.78 30.50 -0.06
N VAL A 168 18.22 30.29 -1.26
CA VAL A 168 17.97 31.35 -2.25
C VAL A 168 17.17 32.52 -1.67
N ILE A 169 16.15 32.26 -0.86
CA ILE A 169 15.37 33.32 -0.19
C ILE A 169 16.23 34.12 0.80
N GLY A 170 17.18 33.45 1.47
CA GLY A 170 18.16 34.10 2.34
C GLY A 170 19.07 35.05 1.56
N ASP A 171 19.64 34.57 0.46
CA ASP A 171 20.52 35.35 -0.41
C ASP A 171 19.80 36.57 -1.01
N LEU A 172 18.56 36.38 -1.49
CA LEU A 172 17.70 37.45 -1.99
C LEU A 172 17.29 38.49 -0.93
N LYS A 173 17.34 38.14 0.36
CA LYS A 173 17.15 39.12 1.45
C LYS A 173 18.45 39.88 1.71
N GLY A 174 19.59 39.19 1.66
CA GLY A 174 20.92 39.80 1.77
C GLY A 174 21.15 40.89 0.74
N LEU A 175 20.80 40.63 -0.53
CA LEU A 175 20.90 41.63 -1.61
C LEU A 175 20.05 42.88 -1.36
N ARG A 176 18.90 42.75 -0.70
CA ARG A 176 17.96 43.87 -0.49
C ARG A 176 18.30 44.75 0.71
N VAL A 177 19.07 44.27 1.69
CA VAL A 177 19.33 45.04 2.92
C VAL A 177 20.49 46.04 2.79
N GLY A 178 21.22 46.03 1.66
CA GLY A 178 22.39 46.88 1.44
C GLY A 178 23.53 46.60 2.44
N PRO A 179 24.77 47.05 2.16
CA PRO A 179 25.77 47.16 3.22
C PRO A 179 25.21 48.16 4.23
N THR A 180 24.82 47.71 5.42
CA THR A 180 24.39 48.61 6.48
C THR A 180 25.53 49.59 6.72
N ALA A 181 25.33 50.86 6.36
CA ALA A 181 26.21 51.92 6.78
C ALA A 181 26.41 51.77 8.28
N SER A 182 27.65 51.48 8.69
CA SER A 182 28.06 51.50 10.09
C SER A 182 27.58 52.82 10.69
N PRO A 183 27.00 52.84 11.91
CA PRO A 183 26.70 54.08 12.60
C PRO A 183 28.03 54.74 12.98
N GLY A 184 28.62 55.44 12.01
CA GLY A 184 29.80 56.25 12.15
C GLY A 184 29.47 57.39 13.09
N THR A 185 29.97 57.23 14.31
CA THR A 185 30.13 58.23 15.34
C THR A 185 30.57 59.56 14.72
N SER A 186 29.69 60.56 14.72
CA SER A 186 30.10 61.93 14.44
C SER A 186 31.08 62.38 15.53
N PRO A 187 32.32 62.80 15.19
CA PRO A 187 33.11 63.59 16.11
C PRO A 187 32.55 65.02 16.03
N LEU A 188 32.09 65.56 17.16
CA LEU A 188 31.74 66.96 17.31
C LEU A 188 32.51 67.55 18.50
N PRO A 189 32.74 68.87 18.48
CA PRO A 189 34.07 69.52 18.42
C PRO A 189 34.79 69.71 19.75
#